data_AF-A0A353DS99-F1
#
_entry.id   AF-A0A353DS99-F1
#
_cell.length_a   1.000
_cell.length_b   1.000
_cell.length_c   1.000
_cell.angle_alpha   90.00
_cell.angle_beta   90.00
_cell.angle_gamma   90.00
#
_symmetry.space_group_name_H-M   'P 1'
#
loop_
_entity.id
_entity.type
_entity.pdbx_description
1 polymer ?
#
loop_
_entity_poly.entity_id
_entity_poly.type
_entity_poly.pdbx_seq_one_letter_code
_entity_poly.pdbx_strand_id
1 'polypeptide(L)'
;MMESGDSIRGMALDAGFPLLMVVGYRGWTRKGHTPDTAAVYTEPFLNAFHLTYYLVETDEDGPRITDAYNEALKTKRPVVVLIGDEYHGFNR
;
A
#
# COMPACT_ATOMS: atom_id res chain seq x y z
N MET A 1 21.89 -5.77 -10.24
CA MET A 1 20.53 -5.25 -9.98
C MET A 1 20.25 -4.90 -8.51
N MET A 2 21.17 -5.15 -7.56
CA MET A 2 20.97 -4.76 -6.14
C MET A 2 21.33 -3.28 -5.84
N GLU A 3 22.05 -2.61 -6.74
CA GLU A 3 22.54 -1.23 -6.55
C GLU A 3 21.44 -0.18 -6.80
N SER A 4 20.50 -0.47 -7.70
CA SER A 4 19.33 0.37 -8.00
C SER A 4 18.23 0.25 -6.93
N GLY A 5 18.13 -0.91 -6.27
CA GLY A 5 17.20 -1.13 -5.17
C GLY A 5 17.60 -0.37 -3.90
N ASP A 6 18.91 -0.24 -3.66
CA ASP A 6 19.44 0.58 -2.55
C ASP A 6 19.23 2.08 -2.79
N SER A 7 19.28 2.52 -4.06
CA SER A 7 19.00 3.93 -4.40
C SER A 7 17.52 4.31 -4.17
N ILE A 8 16.57 3.42 -4.48
CA ILE A 8 15.14 3.65 -4.21
C ILE A 8 14.86 3.58 -2.71
N ARG A 9 15.49 2.64 -2.00
CA ARG A 9 15.44 2.57 -0.53
C ARG A 9 16.03 3.84 0.09
N GLY A 10 17.18 4.29 -0.36
CA GLY A 10 17.85 5.50 0.14
C GLY A 10 17.05 6.79 -0.13
N MET A 11 16.42 6.91 -1.30
CA MET A 11 15.67 8.12 -1.66
C MET A 11 14.26 8.19 -1.03
N ALA A 12 13.60 7.07 -0.77
CA ALA A 12 12.25 7.08 -0.17
C ALA A 12 12.24 6.77 1.33
N LEU A 13 13.11 5.86 1.81
CA LEU A 13 13.16 5.46 3.22
C LEU A 13 14.22 6.24 4.03
N ASP A 14 15.38 6.59 3.45
CA ASP A 14 16.42 7.35 4.19
C ASP A 14 16.32 8.87 4.01
N ALA A 15 15.84 9.38 2.87
CA ALA A 15 15.66 10.82 2.66
C ALA A 15 14.54 11.44 3.51
N GLY A 16 13.70 10.60 4.14
CA GLY A 16 12.68 11.07 5.08
C GLY A 16 11.50 11.79 4.43
N PHE A 17 11.17 11.49 3.17
CA PHE A 17 10.03 12.11 2.51
C PHE A 17 8.73 11.47 2.98
N PRO A 18 7.79 12.26 3.53
CA PRO A 18 6.48 11.75 3.89
C PRO A 18 5.65 11.52 2.62
N LEU A 19 5.65 10.27 2.14
CA LEU A 19 4.93 9.88 0.93
C LEU A 19 3.73 9.01 1.27
N LEU A 20 2.54 9.42 0.82
CA LEU A 20 1.36 8.58 0.85
C LEU A 20 1.15 7.99 -0.55
N MET A 21 1.15 6.66 -0.65
CA MET A 21 0.94 5.94 -1.91
C MET A 21 -0.43 5.28 -1.88
N VAL A 22 -1.33 5.69 -2.77
CA VAL A 22 -2.64 5.05 -2.94
C VAL A 22 -2.54 4.04 -4.09
N VAL A 23 -2.79 2.76 -3.81
CA VAL A 23 -2.60 1.65 -4.74
C VAL A 23 -3.87 0.83 -4.83
N GLY A 24 -4.40 0.64 -6.04
CA GLY A 24 -5.50 -0.29 -6.29
C GLY A 24 -5.06 -1.72 -6.00
N TYR A 25 -5.76 -2.41 -5.10
CA TYR A 25 -5.49 -3.80 -4.75
C TYR A 25 -6.28 -4.71 -5.68
N ARG A 26 -5.77 -4.83 -6.92
CA ARG A 26 -6.37 -5.68 -7.95
C ARG A 26 -6.38 -7.15 -7.51
N GLY A 27 -7.56 -7.77 -7.59
CA GLY A 27 -7.74 -9.16 -7.19
C GLY A 27 -7.74 -9.37 -5.68
N TRP A 28 -7.92 -8.34 -4.85
CA TRP A 28 -8.10 -8.54 -3.42
C TRP A 28 -9.29 -9.47 -3.12
N THR A 29 -9.05 -10.53 -2.35
CA THR A 29 -10.10 -11.41 -1.82
C THR A 29 -9.88 -11.61 -0.32
N ARG A 30 -10.91 -11.29 0.49
CA ARG A 30 -10.84 -11.33 1.95
C ARG A 30 -10.50 -12.72 2.52
N LYS A 31 -10.77 -13.79 1.74
CA LYS A 31 -10.49 -15.20 2.06
C LYS A 31 -10.29 -16.04 0.77
N GLY A 32 -9.05 -16.07 0.26
CA GLY A 32 -8.51 -17.25 -0.42
C GLY A 32 -8.63 -17.30 -1.95
N HIS A 33 -7.50 -17.70 -2.55
CA HIS A 33 -7.30 -18.03 -3.97
C HIS A 33 -7.76 -16.95 -4.96
N THR A 34 -6.98 -15.89 -5.00
CA THR A 34 -6.99 -14.97 -6.13
C THR A 34 -6.21 -15.58 -7.31
N PRO A 35 -6.79 -15.64 -8.52
CA PRO A 35 -6.08 -16.07 -9.74
C PRO A 35 -5.12 -14.98 -10.26
N ASP A 36 -5.24 -13.76 -9.76
CA ASP A 36 -4.37 -12.64 -10.07
C ASP A 36 -3.03 -12.73 -9.32
N THR A 37 -1.96 -12.88 -10.07
CA THR A 37 -0.61 -12.91 -9.52
C THR A 37 -0.23 -11.60 -8.83
N ALA A 38 -0.82 -10.46 -9.22
CA ALA A 38 -0.55 -9.19 -8.57
C ALA A 38 -0.90 -9.24 -7.08
N ALA A 39 -2.04 -9.85 -6.73
CA ALA A 39 -2.47 -9.91 -5.34
C ALA A 39 -1.58 -10.78 -4.45
N VAL A 40 -0.93 -11.79 -5.05
CA VAL A 40 0.02 -12.67 -4.39
C VAL A 40 1.32 -11.92 -4.03
N TYR A 41 1.72 -10.94 -4.84
CA TYR A 41 2.99 -10.23 -4.63
C TYR A 41 2.85 -8.90 -3.89
N THR A 42 1.69 -8.26 -3.87
CA THR A 42 1.50 -6.94 -3.23
C THR A 42 1.88 -6.94 -1.75
N GLU A 43 1.27 -7.78 -0.91
CA GLU A 43 1.59 -7.81 0.53
C GLU A 43 3.02 -8.30 0.82
N PRO A 44 3.53 -9.39 0.20
CA PRO A 44 4.93 -9.79 0.38
C PRO A 44 5.93 -8.70 -0.03
N PHE A 45 5.64 -7.94 -1.09
CA PHE A 45 6.47 -6.81 -1.50
C PHE A 45 6.48 -5.73 -0.41
N LEU A 46 5.31 -5.26 0.05
CA LEU A 46 5.24 -4.24 1.09
C LEU A 46 5.96 -4.66 2.37
N ASN A 47 5.80 -5.92 2.78
CA ASN A 47 6.47 -6.48 3.94
C ASN A 47 7.99 -6.58 3.76
N ALA A 48 8.47 -7.02 2.59
CA ALA A 48 9.90 -7.10 2.30
C ALA A 48 10.58 -5.72 2.36
N PHE A 49 9.88 -4.67 1.92
CA PHE A 49 10.36 -3.29 1.97
C PHE A 49 10.05 -2.57 3.30
N HIS A 50 9.45 -3.26 4.28
CA HIS A 50 9.06 -2.71 5.59
C HIS A 50 8.18 -1.45 5.49
N LEU A 51 7.26 -1.44 4.52
CA LEU A 51 6.32 -0.34 4.30
C LEU A 51 5.05 -0.58 5.12
N THR A 52 4.66 0.40 5.95
CA THR A 52 3.35 0.36 6.59
C THR A 52 2.27 0.48 5.51
N TYR A 53 1.22 -0.33 5.62
CA TYR A 53 0.08 -0.22 4.73
C TYR A 53 -1.26 -0.34 5.46
N TYR A 54 -2.25 0.36 4.92
CA TYR A 54 -3.65 0.33 5.35
C TYR A 54 -4.50 -0.25 4.23
N LEU A 55 -5.48 -1.08 4.57
CA LEU A 55 -6.46 -1.57 3.62
C LEU A 55 -7.75 -0.77 3.77
N VAL A 56 -8.32 -0.30 2.66
CA VAL A 56 -9.61 0.37 2.57
C VAL A 56 -10.50 -0.48 1.67
N GLU A 57 -11.52 -1.10 2.25
CA GLU A 57 -12.45 -1.97 1.54
C GLU A 57 -13.82 -1.32 1.36
N THR A 58 -14.18 -0.38 2.24
CA THR A 58 -15.51 0.24 2.29
C THR A 58 -15.39 1.74 2.56
N ASP A 59 -16.47 2.50 2.31
CA ASP A 59 -16.52 3.94 2.62
C ASP A 59 -16.27 4.23 4.12
N GLU A 60 -16.63 3.29 5.00
CA GLU A 60 -16.36 3.40 6.45
C GLU A 60 -14.87 3.38 6.80
N ASP A 61 -14.04 2.84 5.90
CA ASP A 61 -12.58 2.80 6.04
C ASP A 61 -11.90 4.10 5.58
N GLY A 62 -12.66 5.07 5.04
CA GLY A 62 -12.15 6.38 4.60
C GLY A 62 -11.24 7.10 5.61
N PRO A 63 -11.52 7.10 6.94
CA PRO A 63 -10.64 7.68 7.94
C PRO A 63 -9.21 7.10 7.94
N ARG A 64 -9.02 5.84 7.49
CA ARG A 64 -7.69 5.19 7.41
C ARG A 64 -6.73 5.90 6.46
N ILE A 65 -7.24 6.61 5.45
CA ILE A 65 -6.41 7.43 4.56
C ILE A 65 -5.80 8.61 5.33
N THR A 66 -6.58 9.21 6.22
CA THR A 66 -6.12 10.31 7.08
C THR A 66 -5.10 9.80 8.10
N ASP A 67 -5.34 8.63 8.68
CA ASP A 67 -4.39 8.00 9.60
C ASP A 67 -3.07 7.66 8.89
N ALA A 68 -3.13 7.08 7.68
CA ALA A 68 -1.97 6.77 6.86
C ALA A 68 -1.16 8.02 6.50
N TYR A 69 -1.84 9.12 6.16
CA TYR A 69 -1.19 10.40 5.88
C TYR A 69 -0.48 10.96 7.11
N ASN A 70 -1.16 10.96 8.26
CA ASN A 70 -0.58 11.43 9.53
C ASN A 70 0.61 10.56 9.95
N GLU A 71 0.55 9.25 9.73
CA GLU A 71 1.67 8.35 9.98
C GLU A 71 2.85 8.66 9.07
N ALA A 72 2.63 8.87 7.76
CA ALA A 72 3.69 9.25 6.83
C ALA A 72 4.39 10.53 7.25
N LEU A 73 3.62 11.56 7.66
CA LEU A 73 4.16 12.82 8.18
C LEU A 73 4.98 12.63 9.47
N LYS A 74 4.47 11.85 10.42
CA LYS A 74 5.09 11.65 11.73
C LYS A 74 6.36 10.82 11.63
N THR A 75 6.33 9.75 10.85
CA THR A 75 7.43 8.81 10.70
C THR A 75 8.44 9.25 9.67
N LYS A 76 8.07 10.22 8.81
CA LYS A 76 8.84 10.63 7.63
C LYS A 76 9.14 9.44 6.73
N ARG A 77 8.24 8.47 6.68
CA ARG A 77 8.37 7.26 5.89
C ARG A 77 7.21 7.15 4.90
N PRO A 78 7.44 6.47 3.77
CA PRO A 78 6.36 6.10 2.87
C PRO A 78 5.34 5.19 3.56
N VAL A 79 4.06 5.49 3.40
CA VAL A 79 2.92 4.68 3.84
C VAL A 79 2.03 4.39 2.64
N VAL A 80 1.51 3.17 2.58
CA VAL A 80 0.67 2.70 1.46
C VAL A 80 -0.78 2.56 1.90
N VAL A 81 -1.71 2.96 1.05
CA VAL A 81 -3.15 2.66 1.19
C VAL A 81 -3.55 1.77 0.04
N LEU A 82 -3.97 0.55 0.38
CA LEU A 82 -4.49 -0.44 -0.55
C LEU A 82 -6.00 -0.28 -0.67
N ILE A 83 -6.49 -0.01 -1.88
CA ILE A 83 -7.92 0.10 -2.17
C ILE A 83 -8.42 -1.24 -2.69
N GLY A 84 -9.18 -1.97 -1.87
CA GLY A 84 -9.70 -3.31 -2.19
C GLY A 84 -10.96 -3.30 -3.07
N ASP A 85 -11.57 -2.13 -3.31
CA ASP A 85 -12.90 -2.02 -3.90
C ASP A 85 -12.94 -1.73 -5.41
N GLU A 86 -11.92 -2.15 -6.17
CA GLU A 86 -12.00 -2.04 -7.63
C GLU A 86 -12.99 -3.04 -8.27
N TYR A 87 -13.40 -4.10 -7.55
CA TYR A 87 -14.27 -5.15 -8.11
C TYR A 87 -15.70 -5.21 -7.55
N HIS A 88 -16.02 -4.54 -6.44
CA HIS A 88 -17.37 -4.59 -5.87
C HIS A 88 -18.12 -3.25 -5.97
N GLY A 89 -17.42 -2.10 -5.91
CA GLY A 89 -18.03 -0.77 -5.88
C GLY A 89 -18.41 -0.14 -7.22
N PHE A 90 -17.84 -0.58 -8.35
CA PHE A 90 -18.13 0.03 -9.66
C PHE A 90 -19.37 -0.52 -10.39
N ASN A 91 -20.09 -1.46 -9.78
CA ASN A 91 -21.26 -2.08 -10.41
C ASN A 91 -22.54 -1.86 -9.59
N ARG A 92 -22.92 -0.59 -9.42
CA ARG A 92 -24.24 -0.20 -8.92
C ARG A 92 -24.90 0.84 -9.83
#